data_AF-A0A1G1MLA4-F1
#
_entry.id   AF-A0A1G1MLA4-F1
#
_cell.length_a   1.000
_cell.length_b   1.000
_cell.length_c   1.000
_cell.angle_alpha   90.00
_cell.angle_beta   90.00
_cell.angle_gamma   90.00
#
_symmetry.space_group_name_H-M   'P 1'
#
loop_
_entity.id
_entity.type
_entity.pdbx_description
1 polymer ?
#
loop_
_entity_poly.entity_id
_entity_poly.type
_entity_poly.pdbx_seq_one_letter_code
_entity_poly.pdbx_strand_id
1 'polypeptide(L)'
;MCKAQDDFQTWHGAEVVKRLGSHWEVAWLPEIRIRDDAGQLFYHEYRQGIRWKPFKTLQLGLNYLFVRNESSGKPLEEHTGELDVTPKASVGSWDLSLRGRLALRTIQGSAGEEEWQVRVMPKIAYRTAIAGRTLTPYVADDLFYDYTRTAWNQNRLYLGVSVPLGTLAGAQISVEAYYMLQSQLGSRRHDWSSNHVVGTKWGVRF
;
A
#
# COMPACT_ATOMS: atom_id res chain seq x y z
N MET A 1 9.24 25.61 -8.06
CA MET A 1 7.90 25.11 -7.70
C MET A 1 7.63 23.93 -8.59
N CYS A 2 7.58 22.71 -8.06
CA CYS A 2 7.08 21.56 -8.81
C CYS A 2 5.63 21.37 -8.36
N LYS A 3 4.68 21.67 -9.25
CA LYS A 3 3.27 21.43 -8.98
C LYS A 3 3.06 19.92 -9.11
N ALA A 4 2.70 19.25 -8.03
CA ALA A 4 2.07 17.94 -8.06
C ALA A 4 0.60 18.04 -8.51
N GLN A 5 0.29 18.99 -9.41
CA GLN A 5 -1.01 19.13 -10.04
C GLN A 5 -0.85 18.51 -11.42
N ASP A 6 -1.56 17.40 -11.66
CA ASP A 6 -1.75 16.77 -12.98
C ASP A 6 -0.66 15.82 -13.49
N ASP A 7 0.04 15.09 -12.60
CA ASP A 7 1.04 14.08 -13.02
C ASP A 7 0.48 12.65 -12.95
N PHE A 8 0.75 11.86 -14.01
CA PHE A 8 0.38 10.45 -14.12
C PHE A 8 1.57 9.59 -13.70
N GLN A 9 1.38 8.72 -12.72
CA GLN A 9 2.45 7.88 -12.19
C GLN A 9 2.18 6.40 -12.41
N THR A 10 3.25 5.62 -12.48
CA THR A 10 3.15 4.16 -12.47
C THR A 10 3.85 3.56 -11.26
N TRP A 11 3.13 2.69 -10.56
CA TRP A 11 3.59 2.10 -9.30
C TRP A 11 3.68 0.59 -9.45
N HIS A 12 4.84 0.02 -9.17
CA HIS A 12 5.10 -1.41 -9.36
C HIS A 12 5.63 -2.01 -8.08
N GLY A 13 4.90 -2.98 -7.54
CA GLY A 13 5.28 -3.65 -6.30
C GLY A 13 5.25 -5.17 -6.40
N ALA A 14 5.82 -5.79 -5.38
CA ALA A 14 5.66 -7.20 -5.10
C ALA A 14 5.30 -7.41 -3.63
N GLU A 15 4.75 -8.57 -3.32
CA GLU A 15 4.55 -9.06 -1.97
C GLU A 15 4.94 -10.53 -1.96
N VAL A 16 6.09 -10.79 -1.34
CA VAL A 16 6.61 -12.13 -1.11
C VAL A 16 6.28 -12.51 0.32
N VAL A 17 5.52 -13.59 0.50
CA VAL A 17 5.09 -14.08 1.80
C VAL A 17 5.53 -15.52 1.97
N LYS A 18 6.12 -15.82 3.12
CA LYS A 18 6.40 -17.20 3.56
C LYS A 18 5.58 -17.51 4.80
N ARG A 19 4.77 -18.56 4.74
CA ARG A 19 4.06 -19.08 5.92
C ARG A 19 5.03 -19.84 6.83
N LEU A 20 4.94 -19.56 8.12
CA LEU A 20 5.68 -20.21 9.19
C LEU A 20 4.66 -20.89 10.12
N GLY A 21 4.21 -22.09 9.74
CA GLY A 21 3.11 -22.77 10.41
C GLY A 21 1.73 -22.19 10.05
N SER A 22 0.75 -22.40 10.93
CA SER A 22 -0.66 -22.06 10.65
C SER A 22 -1.02 -20.59 10.91
N HIS A 23 -0.27 -19.91 11.76
CA HIS A 23 -0.64 -18.57 12.26
C HIS A 23 0.36 -17.48 11.92
N TRP A 24 1.58 -17.81 11.50
CA TRP A 24 2.63 -16.81 11.28
C TRP A 24 3.00 -16.70 9.81
N GLU A 25 3.27 -15.48 9.37
CA GLU A 25 3.78 -15.16 8.05
C GLU A 25 4.89 -14.14 8.17
N VAL A 26 5.95 -14.31 7.38
CA VAL A 26 6.93 -13.24 7.12
C VAL A 26 6.65 -12.69 5.74
N ALA A 27 6.69 -11.37 5.59
CA ALA A 27 6.39 -10.68 4.35
C ALA A 27 7.51 -9.70 3.99
N TRP A 28 7.83 -9.62 2.70
CA TRP A 28 8.67 -8.60 2.10
C TRP A 28 7.94 -7.99 0.91
N LEU A 29 7.82 -6.66 0.90
CA LEU A 29 7.03 -5.90 -0.05
C LEU A 29 7.88 -4.74 -0.61
N PRO A 30 8.65 -4.98 -1.68
CA PRO A 30 9.28 -3.90 -2.43
C PRO A 30 8.25 -3.17 -3.31
N GLU A 31 8.40 -1.86 -3.45
CA GLU A 31 7.65 -1.07 -4.43
C GLU A 31 8.55 0.03 -5.02
N ILE A 32 8.39 0.28 -6.31
CA ILE A 32 9.00 1.39 -7.02
C ILE A 32 7.92 2.27 -7.62
N ARG A 33 8.17 3.57 -7.71
CA ARG A 33 7.27 4.51 -8.41
C ARG A 33 8.05 5.30 -9.43
N ILE A 34 7.44 5.40 -10.60
CA ILE A 34 8.00 6.04 -11.78
C ILE A 34 7.04 7.15 -12.20
N ARG A 35 7.60 8.30 -12.61
CA ARG A 35 6.86 9.46 -13.12
C ARG A 35 7.46 9.92 -14.44
N ASP A 36 6.89 10.98 -15.02
CA ASP A 36 7.40 11.63 -16.24
C ASP A 36 7.59 10.60 -17.39
N ASP A 37 6.49 10.02 -17.89
CA ASP A 37 6.48 9.01 -18.98
C ASP A 37 7.39 7.79 -18.72
N ALA A 38 7.42 7.32 -17.47
CA ALA A 38 8.27 6.23 -17.00
C ALA A 38 9.80 6.49 -17.13
N GLY A 39 10.21 7.73 -17.33
CA GLY A 39 11.62 8.13 -17.49
C GLY A 39 12.36 8.35 -16.17
N GLN A 40 11.64 8.57 -15.06
CA GLN A 40 12.25 8.91 -13.78
C GLN A 40 11.78 8.01 -12.63
N LEU A 41 12.66 7.10 -12.19
CA LEU A 41 12.54 6.44 -10.88
C LEU A 41 12.79 7.50 -9.80
N PHE A 42 11.76 7.86 -9.05
CA PHE A 42 11.88 8.89 -8.01
C PHE A 42 11.62 8.34 -6.60
N TYR A 43 11.09 7.12 -6.49
CA TYR A 43 10.69 6.54 -5.23
C TYR A 43 10.90 5.04 -5.23
N HIS A 44 11.43 4.53 -4.13
CA HIS A 44 11.41 3.12 -3.83
C HIS A 44 11.19 2.90 -2.33
N GLU A 45 10.43 1.87 -2.00
CA GLU A 45 10.21 1.42 -0.64
C GLU A 45 10.47 -0.08 -0.49
N TYR A 46 10.92 -0.46 0.70
CA TYR A 46 11.04 -1.85 1.12
C TYR A 46 10.34 -1.99 2.46
N ARG A 47 9.19 -2.66 2.46
CA ARG A 47 8.49 -3.02 3.70
C ARG A 47 8.76 -4.48 4.02
N GLN A 48 9.17 -4.75 5.25
CA GLN A 48 9.35 -6.10 5.77
C GLN A 48 8.55 -6.24 7.06
N GLY A 49 7.94 -7.40 7.30
CA GLY A 49 7.12 -7.55 8.49
C GLY A 49 6.78 -8.98 8.83
N ILE A 50 6.35 -9.15 10.08
CA ILE A 50 5.82 -10.39 10.63
C ILE A 50 4.32 -10.19 10.82
N ARG A 51 3.54 -11.19 10.45
CA ARG A 51 2.08 -11.19 10.58
C ARG A 51 1.65 -12.36 11.44
N TRP A 52 0.73 -12.10 12.34
CA TRP A 52 0.08 -13.11 13.16
C TRP A 52 -1.40 -13.17 12.82
N LYS A 53 -1.90 -14.38 12.57
CA LYS A 53 -3.29 -14.67 12.20
C LYS A 53 -3.90 -15.59 13.26
N PRO A 54 -4.23 -15.07 14.45
CA PRO A 54 -4.82 -15.89 15.52
C PRO A 54 -6.14 -16.52 15.09
N PHE A 55 -6.90 -15.82 14.25
CA PHE A 55 -8.19 -16.26 13.72
C PHE A 55 -8.25 -15.99 12.21
N LYS A 56 -9.17 -16.66 11.51
CA LYS A 56 -9.41 -16.38 10.07
C LYS A 56 -9.90 -14.94 9.83
N THR A 57 -10.52 -14.34 10.84
CA THR A 57 -11.16 -13.01 10.80
C THR A 57 -10.26 -11.89 11.32
N LEU A 58 -9.01 -12.16 11.72
CA LEU A 58 -8.11 -11.14 12.26
C LEU A 58 -6.67 -11.40 11.85
N GLN A 59 -5.99 -10.34 11.44
CA GLN A 59 -4.54 -10.33 11.23
C GLN A 59 -3.93 -9.14 11.98
N LEU A 60 -2.87 -9.40 12.73
CA LEU A 60 -1.99 -8.39 13.29
C LEU A 60 -0.68 -8.38 12.50
N GLY A 61 -0.06 -7.22 12.35
CA GLY A 61 1.21 -7.09 11.66
C GLY A 61 2.15 -6.12 12.36
N LEU A 62 3.41 -6.49 12.48
CA LEU A 62 4.49 -5.57 12.85
C LEU A 62 5.43 -5.46 11.65
N ASN A 63 5.61 -4.24 11.16
CA ASN A 63 6.39 -3.99 9.96
C ASN A 63 7.42 -2.89 10.21
N TYR A 64 8.50 -2.97 9.45
CA TYR A 64 9.46 -1.92 9.23
C TYR A 64 9.43 -1.54 7.74
N LEU A 65 9.43 -0.25 7.47
CA LEU A 65 9.41 0.32 6.14
C LEU A 65 10.59 1.27 5.98
N PHE A 66 11.42 1.01 4.97
CA PHE A 66 12.41 1.97 4.48
C PHE A 66 11.90 2.59 3.18
N VAL A 67 12.05 3.90 3.06
CA VAL A 67 11.67 4.68 1.89
C VAL A 67 12.84 5.57 1.49
N ARG A 68 13.09 5.67 0.20
CA ARG A 68 13.93 6.72 -0.37
C ARG A 68 13.19 7.43 -1.50
N ASN A 69 13.15 8.75 -1.41
CA ASN A 69 12.38 9.62 -2.28
C ASN A 69 13.25 10.78 -2.79
N GLU A 70 13.39 10.91 -4.11
CA GLU A 70 14.24 11.90 -4.77
C GLU A 70 13.44 13.00 -5.48
N SER A 71 12.14 13.13 -5.16
CA SER A 71 11.21 14.04 -5.84
C SER A 71 11.56 15.53 -5.80
N SER A 72 12.39 15.98 -4.85
CA SER A 72 12.72 17.39 -4.61
C SER A 72 14.19 17.79 -4.88
N GLY A 73 14.95 16.91 -5.55
CA GLY A 73 16.37 17.13 -5.87
C GLY A 73 17.34 16.88 -4.71
N LYS A 74 16.81 16.63 -3.50
CA LYS A 74 17.55 16.02 -2.38
C LYS A 74 16.88 14.69 -2.03
N PRO A 75 17.64 13.59 -1.88
CA PRO A 75 17.09 12.34 -1.39
C PRO A 75 16.60 12.54 0.04
N LEU A 76 15.34 12.20 0.27
CA LEU A 76 14.75 12.05 1.59
C LEU A 76 14.72 10.55 1.89
N GLU A 77 15.27 10.20 3.04
CA GLU A 77 15.20 8.84 3.58
C GLU A 77 14.23 8.81 4.74
N GLU A 78 13.34 7.83 4.75
CA GLU A 78 12.34 7.65 5.79
C GLU A 78 12.38 6.21 6.31
N HIS A 79 12.37 6.11 7.63
CA HIS A 79 12.33 4.85 8.38
C HIS A 79 11.03 4.83 9.17
N THR A 80 10.20 3.80 8.98
CA THR A 80 8.89 3.76 9.63
C THR A 80 8.67 2.43 10.33
N GLY A 81 8.33 2.48 11.62
CA GLY A 81 7.74 1.36 12.34
C GLY A 81 6.22 1.36 12.18
N GLU A 82 5.62 0.25 11.77
CA GLU A 82 4.17 0.15 11.52
C GLU A 82 3.56 -1.00 12.32
N LEU A 83 2.47 -0.71 13.05
CA LEU A 83 1.60 -1.70 13.67
C LEU A 83 0.26 -1.76 12.91
N ASP A 84 -0.07 -2.93 12.38
CA ASP A 84 -1.29 -3.20 11.63
C ASP A 84 -2.28 -4.05 12.42
N VAL A 85 -3.56 -3.68 12.36
CA VAL A 85 -4.70 -4.48 12.79
C VAL A 85 -5.67 -4.61 11.62
N THR A 86 -6.00 -5.83 11.20
CA THR A 86 -6.86 -6.07 10.03
C THR A 86 -7.93 -7.11 10.34
N PRO A 87 -9.09 -6.70 10.91
CA PRO A 87 -10.31 -7.49 10.86
C PRO A 87 -10.74 -7.81 9.43
N LYS A 88 -11.31 -9.00 9.25
CA LYS A 88 -11.76 -9.56 7.98
C LYS A 88 -13.08 -10.29 8.15
N ALA A 89 -13.93 -10.17 7.15
CA ALA A 89 -15.18 -10.93 7.05
C ALA A 89 -15.41 -11.37 5.61
N SER A 90 -16.10 -12.50 5.44
CA SER A 90 -16.55 -12.96 4.13
C SER A 90 -18.05 -13.20 4.19
N VAL A 91 -18.81 -12.61 3.26
CA VAL A 91 -20.27 -12.71 3.18
C VAL A 91 -20.65 -13.11 1.75
N GLY A 92 -21.11 -14.35 1.55
CA GLY A 92 -21.30 -14.89 0.20
C GLY A 92 -19.99 -14.81 -0.58
N SER A 93 -20.02 -14.23 -1.79
CA SER A 93 -18.83 -14.01 -2.63
C SER A 93 -18.03 -12.75 -2.29
N TRP A 94 -18.44 -11.98 -1.28
CA TRP A 94 -17.76 -10.75 -0.88
C TRP A 94 -16.72 -11.02 0.20
N ASP A 95 -15.56 -10.37 0.07
CA ASP A 95 -14.53 -10.25 1.10
C ASP A 95 -14.45 -8.80 1.56
N LEU A 96 -14.51 -8.60 2.87
CA LEU A 96 -14.45 -7.31 3.54
C LEU A 96 -13.22 -7.29 4.44
N SER A 97 -12.51 -6.18 4.44
CA SER A 97 -11.44 -5.95 5.41
C SER A 97 -11.34 -4.48 5.78
N LEU A 98 -10.88 -4.21 7.00
CA LEU A 98 -10.58 -2.88 7.49
C LEU A 98 -9.20 -2.91 8.11
N ARG A 99 -8.18 -2.36 7.44
CA ARG A 99 -6.84 -2.25 8.03
C ARG A 99 -6.71 -0.93 8.77
N GLY A 100 -6.51 -0.97 10.08
CA GLY A 100 -5.96 0.14 10.84
C GLY A 100 -4.43 0.01 10.92
N ARG A 101 -3.70 1.10 10.74
CA ARG A 101 -2.26 1.17 10.88
C ARG A 101 -1.88 2.36 11.76
N LEU A 102 -1.03 2.11 12.75
CA LEU A 102 -0.29 3.15 13.47
C LEU A 102 1.15 3.13 12.95
N ALA A 103 1.67 4.29 12.56
CA ALA A 103 3.00 4.43 12.00
C ALA A 103 3.79 5.51 12.75
N LEU A 104 5.00 5.17 13.19
CA LEU A 104 6.01 6.12 13.67
C LEU A 104 7.04 6.30 12.55
N ARG A 105 7.05 7.48 11.95
CA ARG A 105 7.84 7.80 10.77
C ARG A 105 9.01 8.67 11.20
N THR A 106 10.22 8.25 10.87
CA THR A 106 11.45 9.03 11.05
C THR A 106 11.94 9.49 9.68
N ILE A 107 11.84 10.79 9.39
CA ILE A 107 12.14 11.35 8.07
C ILE A 107 13.42 12.18 8.18
N GLN A 108 14.51 11.68 7.60
CA GLN A 108 15.78 12.39 7.61
C GLN A 108 15.73 13.59 6.67
N GLY A 109 16.09 14.77 7.19
CA GLY A 109 16.12 16.01 6.42
C GLY A 109 14.81 16.79 6.37
N SER A 110 13.79 16.42 7.17
CA SER A 110 12.60 17.25 7.42
C SER A 110 12.68 18.03 8.74
N ALA A 111 11.93 19.13 8.85
CA ALA A 111 11.73 19.81 10.12
C ALA A 111 10.75 19.00 10.98
N GLY A 112 11.21 18.45 12.11
CA GLY A 112 10.49 17.40 12.83
C GLY A 112 10.89 16.04 12.26
N GLU A 113 11.86 15.40 12.92
CA GLU A 113 12.44 14.15 12.43
C GLU A 113 11.53 12.97 12.70
N GLU A 114 10.56 13.08 13.62
CA GLU A 114 9.62 12.01 13.97
C GLU A 114 8.16 12.48 13.87
N GLU A 115 7.33 11.69 13.20
CA GLU A 115 5.91 11.96 12.99
C GLU A 115 5.06 10.71 13.27
N TRP A 116 3.97 10.89 14.02
CA TRP A 116 2.94 9.86 14.14
C TRP A 116 1.91 10.01 13.04
N GLN A 117 1.54 8.88 12.43
CA GLN A 117 0.49 8.80 11.44
C GLN A 117 -0.43 7.62 11.75
N VAL A 118 -1.74 7.84 11.59
CA VAL A 118 -2.72 6.76 11.56
C VAL A 118 -3.28 6.63 10.16
N ARG A 119 -3.46 5.38 9.73
CA ARG A 119 -4.13 5.06 8.47
C ARG A 119 -5.26 4.09 8.68
N VAL A 120 -6.31 4.28 7.90
CA VAL A 120 -7.47 3.39 7.90
C VAL A 120 -7.81 3.04 6.45
N MET A 121 -7.86 1.74 6.15
CA MET A 121 -8.12 1.24 4.80
C MET A 121 -9.26 0.23 4.80
N PRO A 122 -10.53 0.66 4.64
CA PRO A 122 -11.60 -0.22 4.21
C PRO A 122 -11.33 -0.78 2.80
N LYS A 123 -11.65 -2.06 2.60
CA LYS A 123 -11.59 -2.74 1.31
C LYS A 123 -12.76 -3.70 1.16
N ILE A 124 -13.38 -3.67 -0.02
CA ILE A 124 -14.42 -4.59 -0.45
C ILE A 124 -13.93 -5.28 -1.72
N ALA A 125 -13.97 -6.60 -1.75
CA ALA A 125 -13.56 -7.42 -2.87
C ALA A 125 -14.66 -8.43 -3.22
N TYR A 126 -14.86 -8.70 -4.51
CA TYR A 126 -15.86 -9.64 -4.99
C TYR A 126 -15.20 -10.80 -5.70
N ARG A 127 -15.39 -12.03 -5.21
CA ARG A 127 -14.85 -13.23 -5.85
C ARG A 127 -15.74 -13.63 -7.02
N THR A 128 -15.20 -13.59 -8.23
CA THR A 128 -15.93 -13.95 -9.45
C THR A 128 -15.07 -14.74 -10.43
N ALA A 129 -15.70 -15.25 -11.47
CA ALA A 129 -15.04 -15.87 -12.61
C ALA A 129 -15.63 -15.32 -13.90
N ILE A 130 -14.78 -14.89 -14.84
CA ILE A 130 -15.17 -14.44 -16.18
C ILE A 130 -14.40 -15.31 -17.18
N ALA A 131 -15.13 -15.90 -18.13
CA ALA A 131 -14.56 -16.77 -19.16
C ALA A 131 -13.63 -17.88 -18.61
N GLY A 132 -14.04 -18.52 -17.51
CA GLY A 132 -13.29 -19.61 -16.87
C GLY A 132 -12.06 -19.18 -16.08
N ARG A 133 -11.78 -17.88 -15.96
CA ARG A 133 -10.68 -17.35 -15.15
C ARG A 133 -11.22 -16.73 -13.87
N THR A 134 -10.64 -17.10 -12.74
CA THR A 134 -10.94 -16.44 -11.46
C THR A 134 -10.36 -15.04 -11.46
N LEU A 135 -11.15 -14.06 -11.04
CA LEU A 135 -10.68 -12.71 -10.76
C LEU A 135 -11.41 -12.16 -9.53
N THR A 136 -10.74 -11.23 -8.87
CA THR A 136 -11.27 -10.58 -7.67
C THR A 136 -11.17 -9.07 -7.84
N PRO A 137 -12.16 -8.42 -8.49
CA PRO A 137 -12.26 -6.97 -8.48
C PRO A 137 -12.45 -6.45 -7.05
N TYR A 138 -11.92 -5.27 -6.77
CA TYR A 138 -12.02 -4.63 -5.47
C TYR A 138 -12.05 -3.11 -5.56
N VAL A 139 -12.60 -2.52 -4.50
CA VAL A 139 -12.52 -1.10 -4.19
C VAL A 139 -11.94 -0.95 -2.79
N ALA A 140 -11.06 0.02 -2.59
CA ALA A 140 -10.53 0.36 -1.28
C ALA A 140 -10.22 1.85 -1.19
N ASP A 141 -10.21 2.41 0.01
CA ASP A 141 -9.77 3.79 0.25
C ASP A 141 -8.83 3.81 1.44
N ASP A 142 -7.63 4.33 1.28
CA ASP A 142 -6.63 4.41 2.35
C ASP A 142 -6.52 5.87 2.81
N LEU A 143 -7.02 6.12 4.02
CA LEU A 143 -7.13 7.46 4.61
C LEU A 143 -5.96 7.69 5.55
N PHE A 144 -5.33 8.87 5.51
CA PHE A 144 -4.13 9.20 6.29
C PHE A 144 -4.40 10.41 7.19
N TYR A 145 -4.22 10.20 8.49
CA TYR A 145 -4.27 11.25 9.50
C TYR A 145 -2.87 11.50 10.06
N ASP A 146 -2.44 12.76 10.02
CA ASP A 146 -1.13 13.24 10.46
C ASP A 146 -1.28 13.99 11.78
N TYR A 147 -0.62 13.49 12.83
CA TYR A 147 -0.70 14.07 14.17
C TYR A 147 0.11 15.36 14.32
N THR A 148 1.15 15.55 13.51
CA THR A 148 1.94 16.79 13.49
C THR A 148 1.11 17.94 12.91
N ARG A 149 0.31 17.66 11.88
CA ARG A 149 -0.61 18.63 11.25
C ARG A 149 -2.01 18.66 11.84
N THR A 150 -2.31 17.71 12.72
CA THR A 150 -3.65 17.48 13.30
C THR A 150 -4.77 17.46 12.24
N ALA A 151 -4.51 16.80 11.11
CA ALA A 151 -5.41 16.81 9.95
C ALA A 151 -5.34 15.51 9.13
N TRP A 152 -6.45 15.19 8.48
CA TRP A 152 -6.44 14.28 7.33
C TRP A 152 -5.69 14.96 6.19
N ASN A 153 -4.60 14.35 5.75
CA ASN A 153 -3.68 14.98 4.81
C ASN A 153 -3.52 14.20 3.50
N GLN A 154 -4.07 12.99 3.40
CA GLN A 154 -4.02 12.19 2.20
C GLN A 154 -5.16 11.16 2.17
N ASN A 155 -5.65 10.87 0.98
CA ASN A 155 -6.45 9.68 0.71
C ASN A 155 -5.96 9.00 -0.58
N ARG A 156 -6.17 7.68 -0.67
CA ARG A 156 -5.86 6.89 -1.86
C ARG A 156 -7.02 5.97 -2.16
N LEU A 157 -7.83 6.35 -3.15
CA LEU A 157 -8.95 5.54 -3.62
C LEU A 157 -8.45 4.57 -4.71
N TYR A 158 -8.63 3.28 -4.50
CA TYR A 158 -8.23 2.20 -5.39
C TYR A 158 -9.43 1.56 -6.08
N LEU A 159 -9.28 1.32 -7.37
CA LEU A 159 -10.11 0.41 -8.17
C LEU A 159 -9.18 -0.62 -8.81
N GLY A 160 -9.32 -1.89 -8.45
CA GLY A 160 -8.38 -2.90 -8.91
C GLY A 160 -8.96 -4.27 -9.12
N VAL A 161 -8.16 -5.16 -9.68
CA VAL A 161 -8.50 -6.56 -9.93
C VAL A 161 -7.30 -7.43 -9.59
N SER A 162 -7.53 -8.49 -8.82
CA SER A 162 -6.55 -9.52 -8.54
C SER A 162 -6.84 -10.78 -9.35
N VAL A 163 -5.82 -11.35 -9.98
CA VAL A 163 -5.90 -12.55 -10.80
C VAL A 163 -4.88 -13.57 -10.27
N PRO A 164 -5.32 -14.73 -9.75
CA PRO A 164 -4.41 -15.84 -9.48
C PRO A 164 -3.87 -16.40 -10.80
N LEU A 165 -2.54 -16.53 -10.90
CA LEU A 165 -1.87 -17.04 -12.09
C LEU A 165 -1.52 -18.54 -11.99
N GLY A 166 -1.62 -19.12 -10.80
CA GLY A 166 -1.38 -20.54 -10.54
C GLY A 166 -0.21 -20.76 -9.58
N THR A 167 0.34 -21.97 -9.61
CA THR A 167 1.47 -22.36 -8.75
C THR A 167 2.71 -22.60 -9.61
N LEU A 168 3.83 -21.98 -9.27
CA LEU A 168 5.13 -22.16 -9.93
C LEU A 168 6.22 -22.37 -8.88
N ALA A 169 7.02 -23.42 -9.03
CA ALA A 169 8.12 -23.77 -8.13
C ALA A 169 7.72 -23.78 -6.63
N GLY A 170 6.52 -24.30 -6.33
CA GLY A 170 5.98 -24.37 -4.96
C GLY A 170 5.39 -23.07 -4.43
N ALA A 171 5.41 -21.98 -5.20
CA ALA A 171 4.81 -20.70 -4.82
C ALA A 171 3.50 -20.44 -5.55
N GLN A 172 2.49 -19.95 -4.84
CA GLN A 172 1.26 -19.43 -5.44
C GLN A 172 1.52 -18.02 -5.96
N ILE A 173 1.27 -17.81 -7.25
CA ILE A 173 1.50 -16.55 -7.93
C ILE A 173 0.16 -15.88 -8.24
N SER A 174 0.09 -14.57 -7.99
CA SER A 174 -1.03 -13.72 -8.37
C SER A 174 -0.51 -12.38 -8.89
N VAL A 175 -1.27 -11.74 -9.75
CA VAL A 175 -1.05 -10.35 -10.16
C VAL A 175 -2.26 -9.52 -9.78
N GLU A 176 -2.03 -8.31 -9.31
CA GLU A 176 -3.04 -7.28 -9.12
C GLU A 176 -2.72 -6.12 -10.05
N ALA A 177 -3.73 -5.62 -10.76
CA ALA A 177 -3.66 -4.36 -11.48
C ALA A 177 -4.68 -3.41 -10.87
N TYR A 178 -4.31 -2.15 -10.71
CA TYR A 178 -5.20 -1.15 -10.13
C TYR A 178 -4.99 0.23 -10.75
N TYR A 179 -6.07 1.00 -10.73
CA TYR A 179 -6.03 2.44 -10.82
C TYR A 179 -6.20 3.03 -9.41
N MET A 180 -5.48 4.10 -9.11
CA MET A 180 -5.58 4.81 -7.85
C MET A 180 -5.66 6.32 -8.10
N LEU A 181 -6.64 6.95 -7.46
CA LEU A 181 -6.69 8.39 -7.30
C LEU A 181 -6.12 8.75 -5.93
N GLN A 182 -4.93 9.35 -5.91
CA GLN A 182 -4.34 9.87 -4.68
C GLN A 182 -4.70 11.34 -4.55
N SER A 183 -5.31 11.75 -3.44
CA SER A 183 -5.42 13.17 -3.08
C SER A 183 -4.55 13.46 -1.87
N GLN A 184 -3.89 14.62 -1.88
CA GLN A 184 -2.96 15.02 -0.84
C GLN A 184 -3.11 16.51 -0.54
N LEU A 185 -3.02 16.85 0.75
CA LEU A 185 -3.06 18.20 1.26
C LEU A 185 -1.67 18.86 1.13
N GLY A 186 -1.59 19.93 0.37
CA GLY A 186 -0.38 20.70 0.14
C GLY A 186 0.18 21.30 1.43
N SER A 187 1.50 21.17 1.63
CA SER A 187 2.18 21.60 2.87
C SER A 187 2.30 23.12 3.06
N ARG A 188 2.12 23.92 2.00
CA ARG A 188 2.28 25.40 2.05
C ARG A 188 0.98 26.18 1.90
N ARG A 189 0.05 25.70 1.07
CA ARG A 189 -1.19 26.41 0.74
C ARG A 189 -2.44 25.74 1.30
N HIS A 190 -2.32 24.58 1.94
CA HIS A 190 -3.44 23.77 2.44
C HIS A 190 -4.50 23.51 1.36
N ASP A 191 -4.09 23.49 0.09
CA ASP A 191 -4.90 23.11 -1.06
C ASP A 191 -4.79 21.60 -1.30
N TRP A 192 -5.90 20.99 -1.68
CA TRP A 192 -5.91 19.60 -2.09
C TRP A 192 -5.47 19.50 -3.54
N SER A 193 -4.53 18.60 -3.81
CA SER A 193 -4.13 18.19 -5.17
C SER A 193 -4.36 16.70 -5.35
N SER A 194 -4.64 16.28 -6.57
CA SER A 194 -4.84 14.87 -6.91
C SER A 194 -3.86 14.41 -7.98
N ASN A 195 -3.44 13.15 -7.89
CA ASN A 195 -2.60 12.46 -8.86
C ASN A 195 -3.26 11.15 -9.29
N HIS A 196 -3.11 10.84 -10.57
CA HIS A 196 -3.60 9.61 -11.17
C HIS A 196 -2.47 8.57 -11.18
N VAL A 197 -2.77 7.37 -10.72
CA VAL A 197 -1.77 6.29 -10.66
C VAL A 197 -2.34 5.03 -11.30
N VAL A 198 -1.57 4.40 -12.16
CA VAL A 198 -1.82 3.02 -12.59
C VAL A 198 -0.73 2.14 -11.99
N GLY A 199 -1.11 1.07 -11.32
CA GLY A 199 -0.16 0.22 -10.64
C GLY A 199 -0.40 -1.26 -10.82
N THR A 200 0.68 -2.00 -10.56
CA THR A 200 0.70 -3.45 -10.58
C THR A 200 1.34 -3.98 -9.32
N LYS A 201 0.80 -5.05 -8.76
CA LYS A 201 1.39 -5.73 -7.61
C LYS A 201 1.44 -7.25 -7.84
N TRP A 202 2.64 -7.81 -7.75
CA TRP A 202 2.84 -9.25 -7.78
C TRP A 202 2.67 -9.85 -6.38
N GLY A 203 1.95 -10.95 -6.26
CA GLY A 203 1.86 -11.73 -5.03
C GLY A 203 2.54 -13.08 -5.22
N VAL A 204 3.48 -13.41 -4.34
CA VAL A 204 4.21 -14.68 -4.32
C VAL A 204 4.07 -15.26 -2.93
N ARG A 205 3.37 -16.38 -2.77
CA ARG A 205 3.15 -17.02 -1.46
C ARG A 205 3.74 -18.43 -1.42
N PHE A 206 4.61 -18.67 -0.45
CA PHE A 206 5.19 -19.97 -0.08
C PHE A 206 4.49 -20.55 1.14
#